data_AF-A0A1V6FPE8-F1
#
_entry.id   AF-A0A1V6FPE8-F1
#
_cell.length_a   1.000
_cell.length_b   1.000
_cell.length_c   1.000
_cell.angle_alpha   90.00
_cell.angle_beta   90.00
_cell.angle_gamma   90.00
#
_symmetry.space_group_name_H-M   'P 1'
#
loop_
_entity.id
_entity.type
_entity.pdbx_description
1 polymer ?
#
loop_
_entity_poly.entity_id
_entity_poly.type
_entity_poly.pdbx_seq_one_letter_code
_entity_poly.pdbx_strand_id
1 'polypeptide(L)'
;MPTPTPVSRSDAAMTPKRCNNLYDELRQAASAYFCMPLEECGPIAAELLLCLEAALAILEKKHLEPSGSDFLESLGNILLLSSRLRGLMLAEVANDLQDSLGMDDAGRLAIINDCMSVVQTAKTFVA
;
A
#
# COMPACT_ATOMS: atom_id res chain seq x y z
N MET A 1 28.91 37.31 41.02
CA MET A 1 28.21 36.43 40.05
C MET A 1 29.15 35.29 39.68
N PRO A 2 28.79 34.01 39.87
CA PRO A 2 29.45 32.89 39.23
C PRO A 2 28.67 32.41 37.99
N THR A 3 29.39 32.16 36.92
CA THR A 3 28.95 31.75 35.58
C THR A 3 28.51 30.27 35.56
N PRO A 4 27.48 29.87 34.77
CA PRO A 4 26.91 28.54 34.85
C PRO A 4 27.70 27.50 34.04
N THR A 5 27.78 26.29 34.58
CA THR A 5 28.33 25.09 33.94
C THR A 5 27.48 24.68 32.74
N PRO A 6 28.05 24.35 31.57
CA PRO A 6 27.25 23.89 30.44
C PRO A 6 26.76 22.46 30.69
N VAL A 7 25.43 22.32 30.68
CA VAL A 7 24.74 21.02 30.60
C VAL A 7 25.02 20.45 29.22
N SER A 8 25.97 19.50 29.14
CA SER A 8 26.13 18.69 27.93
C SER A 8 24.93 17.76 27.81
N ARG A 9 23.94 18.19 27.02
CA ARG A 9 22.94 17.32 26.43
C ARG A 9 23.70 16.32 25.56
N SER A 10 23.72 15.07 25.96
CA SER A 10 23.87 13.98 25.02
C SER A 10 22.65 14.01 24.10
N ASP A 11 22.73 14.80 23.03
CA ASP A 11 21.95 14.57 21.82
C ASP A 11 22.43 13.23 21.27
N ALA A 12 21.91 12.15 21.85
CA ALA A 12 21.78 10.90 21.14
C ALA A 12 20.87 11.24 19.96
N ALA A 13 21.50 11.60 18.85
CA ALA A 13 20.89 11.55 17.54
C ALA A 13 20.32 10.15 17.43
N MET A 14 19.04 9.99 17.77
CA MET A 14 18.25 8.89 17.29
C MET A 14 18.29 9.07 15.79
N THR A 15 19.24 8.39 15.16
CA THR A 15 19.16 8.08 13.75
C THR A 15 17.74 7.60 13.54
N PRO A 16 16.94 8.28 12.70
CA PRO A 16 15.62 7.77 12.39
C PRO A 16 15.89 6.36 11.89
N LYS A 17 15.39 5.36 12.64
CA LYS A 17 15.34 3.98 12.17
C LYS A 17 14.73 4.11 10.80
N ARG A 18 15.53 3.89 9.75
CA ARG A 18 15.00 3.64 8.41
C ARG A 18 14.16 2.38 8.56
N CYS A 19 12.90 2.56 8.93
CA CYS A 19 11.88 1.64 8.51
C CYS A 19 11.93 1.79 6.98
N ASN A 20 12.63 0.86 6.33
CA ASN A 20 12.53 0.66 4.89
C ASN A 20 11.08 0.26 4.65
N ASN A 21 10.21 1.26 4.54
CA ASN A 21 8.84 1.03 4.17
C ASN A 21 8.92 0.76 2.67
N LEU A 22 8.94 -0.52 2.31
CA LEU A 22 8.95 -0.99 0.93
C LEU A 22 7.89 -0.24 0.10
N TYR A 23 6.78 0.11 0.75
CA TYR A 23 5.72 0.96 0.23
C TYR A 23 6.17 2.39 -0.12
N ASP A 24 6.94 3.07 0.73
CA ASP A 24 7.46 4.42 0.43
C ASP A 24 8.48 4.37 -0.72
N GLU A 25 9.33 3.35 -0.75
CA GLU A 25 10.27 3.14 -1.86
C GLU A 25 9.54 2.87 -3.18
N LEU A 26 8.50 2.04 -3.16
CA LEU A 26 7.65 1.78 -4.32
C LEU A 26 6.81 2.99 -4.72
N ARG A 27 6.25 3.73 -3.77
CA ARG A 27 5.53 4.98 -4.04
C ARG A 27 6.46 6.00 -4.72
N GLN A 28 7.70 6.08 -4.27
CA GLN A 28 8.70 6.98 -4.83
C GLN A 28 9.18 6.50 -6.20
N ALA A 29 9.40 5.20 -6.39
CA ALA A 29 9.72 4.59 -7.68
C ALA A 29 8.57 4.75 -8.69
N ALA A 30 7.34 4.41 -8.31
CA ALA A 30 6.13 4.54 -9.12
C ALA A 30 5.78 5.99 -9.47
N SER A 31 6.26 6.97 -8.70
CA SER A 31 6.08 8.39 -9.04
C SER A 31 6.75 8.79 -10.35
N ALA A 32 7.80 8.06 -10.78
CA ALA A 32 8.44 8.23 -12.08
C ALA A 32 7.64 7.58 -13.24
N TYR A 33 6.68 6.71 -12.92
CA TYR A 33 5.84 5.98 -13.87
C TYR A 33 4.41 6.53 -13.94
N PHE A 34 4.25 7.77 -13.46
CA PHE A 34 2.98 8.47 -13.42
C PHE A 34 2.32 8.50 -14.81
N CYS A 35 1.04 8.14 -14.86
CA CYS A 35 0.25 8.08 -16.10
C CYS A 35 0.68 7.05 -17.16
N MET A 36 1.49 6.04 -16.81
CA MET A 36 1.75 4.90 -17.71
C MET A 36 0.86 3.68 -17.38
N PRO A 37 0.44 2.90 -18.38
CA PRO A 37 -0.17 1.58 -18.20
C PRO A 37 0.72 0.63 -17.40
N LEU A 38 0.11 -0.27 -16.63
CA LEU A 38 0.86 -1.20 -15.79
C LEU A 38 1.77 -2.12 -16.64
N GLU A 39 1.33 -2.44 -17.84
CA GLU A 39 2.04 -3.24 -18.84
C GLU A 39 3.30 -2.52 -19.37
N GLU A 40 3.32 -1.18 -19.32
CA GLU A 40 4.43 -0.34 -19.76
C GLU A 40 5.41 -0.02 -18.61
N CYS A 41 5.05 -0.36 -17.36
CA CYS A 41 5.88 -0.15 -16.17
C CYS A 41 7.00 -1.19 -16.01
N GLY A 42 7.09 -2.18 -16.91
CA GLY A 42 8.17 -3.17 -16.93
C GLY A 42 8.35 -3.91 -15.59
N PRO A 43 9.59 -4.06 -15.06
CA PRO A 43 9.83 -4.77 -13.80
C PRO A 43 9.13 -4.17 -12.58
N ILE A 44 8.83 -2.87 -12.61
CA ILE A 44 8.16 -2.18 -11.49
C ILE A 44 6.70 -2.58 -11.39
N ALA A 45 6.08 -2.97 -12.51
CA ALA A 45 4.73 -3.52 -12.50
C ALA A 45 4.63 -4.81 -11.66
N ALA A 46 5.62 -5.70 -11.77
CA ALA A 46 5.66 -6.93 -10.98
C ALA A 46 5.77 -6.65 -9.47
N GLU A 47 6.65 -5.72 -9.08
CA GLU A 47 6.82 -5.30 -7.68
C GLU A 47 5.56 -4.61 -7.12
N LEU A 48 4.88 -3.80 -7.94
CA LEU A 48 3.61 -3.16 -7.59
C LEU A 48 2.50 -4.19 -7.36
N LEU A 49 2.41 -5.21 -8.23
CA LEU A 49 1.44 -6.29 -8.06
C LEU A 49 1.71 -7.14 -6.82
N LEU A 50 2.98 -7.40 -6.49
CA LEU A 50 3.35 -8.08 -5.25
C LEU A 50 2.94 -7.29 -4.00
N CYS A 51 3.09 -5.96 -4.05
CA CYS A 51 2.65 -5.12 -2.93
C CYS A 51 1.13 -5.02 -2.82
N LEU A 52 0.41 -4.99 -3.94
CA LEU A 52 -1.04 -5.06 -3.93
C LEU A 52 -1.53 -6.39 -3.32
N GLU A 53 -0.93 -7.51 -3.73
CA GLU A 53 -1.24 -8.84 -3.18
C GLU A 53 -0.98 -8.89 -1.67
N ALA A 54 0.15 -8.36 -1.20
CA ALA A 54 0.46 -8.32 0.22
C ALA A 54 -0.56 -7.48 1.01
N ALA A 55 -0.97 -6.33 0.48
CA ALA A 55 -1.99 -5.48 1.10
C ALA A 55 -3.36 -6.17 1.13
N LEU A 56 -3.77 -6.80 0.03
CA LEU A 56 -5.01 -7.59 -0.05
C LEU A 56 -5.01 -8.76 0.94
N ALA A 57 -3.87 -9.42 1.15
CA ALA A 57 -3.76 -10.54 2.10
C ALA A 57 -3.88 -10.06 3.56
N ILE A 58 -3.50 -8.81 3.85
CA ILE A 58 -3.73 -8.19 5.16
C ILE A 58 -5.22 -7.88 5.32
N LEU A 59 -5.86 -7.32 4.29
CA LEU A 59 -7.31 -7.04 4.30
C LEU A 59 -8.12 -8.33 4.46
N GLU A 60 -7.76 -9.40 3.75
CA GLU A 60 -8.39 -10.72 3.86
C GLU A 60 -8.31 -11.25 5.30
N LYS A 61 -7.17 -11.09 5.98
CA LYS A 61 -7.02 -11.53 7.38
C LYS A 61 -7.79 -10.66 8.37
N LYS A 62 -7.98 -9.38 8.05
CA LYS A 62 -8.56 -8.35 8.95
C LYS A 62 -9.97 -7.91 8.55
N HIS A 63 -10.60 -8.58 7.59
CA HIS A 63 -11.88 -8.18 7.00
C HIS A 63 -13.01 -7.97 8.02
N LEU A 64 -12.96 -8.68 9.16
CA LEU A 64 -13.93 -8.56 10.27
C LEU A 64 -13.77 -7.28 11.11
N GLU A 65 -12.65 -6.57 11.01
CA GLU A 65 -12.36 -5.34 11.76
C GLU A 65 -11.98 -4.18 10.81
N PRO A 66 -12.94 -3.66 10.01
CA PRO A 66 -12.68 -2.63 9.01
C PRO A 66 -12.26 -1.27 9.61
N SER A 67 -12.56 -1.05 10.90
CA SER A 67 -12.12 0.14 11.65
C SER A 67 -10.69 0.02 12.20
N GLY A 68 -10.04 -1.13 12.02
CA GLY A 68 -8.65 -1.33 12.46
C GLY A 68 -7.69 -0.44 11.69
N SER A 69 -6.70 0.13 12.40
CA SER A 69 -5.66 0.99 11.81
C SER A 69 -5.01 0.34 10.60
N ASP A 70 -4.75 -0.96 10.68
CA ASP A 70 -3.98 -1.69 9.68
C ASP A 70 -4.83 -1.99 8.42
N PHE A 71 -6.16 -2.16 8.59
CA PHE A 71 -7.08 -2.29 7.45
C PHE A 71 -7.18 -0.97 6.70
N LEU A 72 -7.40 0.14 7.42
CA LEU A 72 -7.50 1.48 6.83
C LEU A 72 -6.18 1.92 6.19
N GLU A 73 -5.04 1.57 6.80
CA GLU A 73 -3.71 1.83 6.24
C GLU A 73 -3.50 1.02 4.95
N SER A 74 -3.81 -0.28 4.95
CA SER A 74 -3.68 -1.13 3.76
C SER A 74 -4.59 -0.67 2.62
N LEU A 75 -5.84 -0.33 2.93
CA LEU A 75 -6.80 0.22 1.96
C LEU A 75 -6.32 1.57 1.42
N GLY A 76 -5.90 2.48 2.29
CA GLY A 76 -5.37 3.79 1.90
C GLY A 76 -4.14 3.68 1.00
N ASN A 77 -3.31 2.66 1.24
CA ASN A 77 -2.14 2.39 0.41
C ASN A 77 -2.51 1.90 -1.00
N ILE A 78 -3.50 1.02 -1.12
CA ILE A 78 -4.03 0.58 -2.43
C ILE A 78 -4.68 1.74 -3.19
N LEU A 79 -5.50 2.55 -2.51
CA LEU A 79 -6.15 3.73 -3.09
C LEU A 79 -5.12 4.77 -3.57
N LEU A 80 -4.04 4.96 -2.83
CA LEU A 80 -2.99 5.90 -3.23
C LEU A 80 -2.18 5.37 -4.43
N LEU A 81 -1.82 4.09 -4.44
CA LEU A 81 -1.10 3.48 -5.57
C LEU A 81 -1.94 3.49 -6.85
N SER A 82 -3.21 3.11 -6.78
CA SER A 82 -4.15 3.13 -7.91
C SER A 82 -4.37 4.54 -8.46
N SER A 83 -4.46 5.56 -7.60
CA SER A 83 -4.60 6.96 -8.05
C SER A 83 -3.40 7.49 -8.84
N ARG A 84 -2.24 6.85 -8.73
CA ARG A 84 -0.97 7.30 -9.34
C ARG A 84 -0.60 6.54 -10.62
N LEU A 85 -1.16 5.36 -10.83
CA LEU A 85 -0.89 4.49 -11.96
C LEU A 85 -2.10 4.46 -12.89
N ARG A 86 -1.92 4.62 -14.20
CA ARG A 86 -3.04 4.49 -15.16
C ARG A 86 -3.27 3.00 -15.45
N GLY A 87 -3.94 2.30 -14.54
CA GLY A 87 -4.37 0.92 -14.75
C GLY A 87 -5.86 0.78 -14.50
N LEU A 88 -6.64 0.38 -15.51
CA LEU A 88 -8.08 0.12 -15.35
C LEU A 88 -8.33 -0.88 -14.22
N MET A 89 -7.56 -1.96 -14.19
CA MET A 89 -7.57 -2.95 -13.12
C MET A 89 -7.29 -2.35 -11.73
N LEU A 90 -6.29 -1.47 -11.59
CA LEU A 90 -5.97 -0.89 -10.28
C LEU A 90 -7.08 0.04 -9.79
N ALA A 91 -7.72 0.76 -10.72
CA ALA A 91 -8.88 1.60 -10.42
C ALA A 91 -10.11 0.75 -10.06
N GLU A 92 -10.33 -0.36 -10.75
CA GLU A 92 -11.39 -1.33 -10.43
C GLU A 92 -11.19 -1.92 -9.04
N VAL A 93 -10.01 -2.49 -8.75
CA VAL A 93 -9.67 -3.02 -7.42
C VAL A 93 -9.85 -1.95 -6.33
N ALA A 94 -9.43 -0.72 -6.58
CA ALA A 94 -9.58 0.38 -5.64
C ALA A 94 -11.05 0.73 -5.36
N ASN A 95 -11.88 0.81 -6.42
CA ASN A 95 -13.30 1.11 -6.31
C ASN A 95 -14.05 -0.03 -5.59
N ASP A 96 -13.80 -1.28 -5.99
CA ASP A 96 -14.44 -2.46 -5.40
C ASP A 96 -14.14 -2.54 -3.90
N LEU A 97 -12.88 -2.35 -3.50
CA LEU A 97 -12.49 -2.32 -2.10
C LEU A 97 -13.14 -1.15 -1.34
N GLN A 98 -13.29 0.02 -1.97
CA GLN A 98 -13.97 1.15 -1.35
C GLN A 98 -15.47 0.89 -1.12
N ASP A 99 -16.14 0.30 -2.11
CA ASP A 99 -17.55 -0.08 -2.02
C ASP A 99 -17.78 -1.18 -0.96
N SER A 100 -16.80 -2.07 -0.78
CA SER A 100 -16.84 -3.15 0.21
C SER A 100 -16.90 -2.68 1.68
N LEU A 101 -16.57 -1.41 1.95
CA LEU A 101 -16.69 -0.82 3.30
C LEU A 101 -18.14 -0.75 3.76
N GLY A 102 -19.09 -0.58 2.84
CA GLY A 102 -20.53 -0.54 3.13
C GLY A 102 -21.18 -1.92 3.23
N MET A 103 -20.44 -3.00 2.94
CA MET A 103 -20.95 -4.37 2.90
C MET A 103 -20.81 -5.07 4.26
N ASP A 104 -21.53 -6.18 4.41
CA ASP A 104 -21.33 -7.11 5.51
C ASP A 104 -20.00 -7.88 5.35
N ASP A 105 -19.63 -8.64 6.39
CA ASP A 105 -18.33 -9.33 6.43
C ASP A 105 -18.16 -10.35 5.29
N ALA A 106 -19.24 -11.05 4.93
CA ALA A 106 -19.24 -12.03 3.86
C ALA A 106 -19.09 -11.38 2.49
N GLY A 107 -19.83 -10.30 2.22
CA GLY A 107 -19.71 -9.53 0.99
C GLY A 107 -18.33 -8.89 0.85
N ARG A 108 -17.80 -8.32 1.94
CA ARG A 108 -16.46 -7.71 1.95
C ARG A 108 -15.36 -8.73 1.66
N LEU A 109 -15.40 -9.89 2.30
CA LEU A 109 -14.43 -10.96 2.05
C LEU A 109 -14.49 -11.46 0.60
N ALA A 110 -15.69 -11.57 0.03
CA ALA A 110 -15.85 -11.94 -1.38
C ALA A 110 -15.16 -10.93 -2.31
N ILE A 111 -15.38 -9.63 -2.10
CA ILE A 111 -14.72 -8.57 -2.89
C ILE A 111 -13.19 -8.60 -2.73
N ILE A 112 -12.68 -8.77 -1.51
CA ILE A 112 -11.23 -8.87 -1.26
C ILE A 112 -10.63 -10.06 -2.02
N ASN A 113 -11.31 -11.21 -2.02
CA ASN A 113 -10.87 -12.41 -2.73
C ASN A 113 -10.94 -12.25 -4.26
N ASP A 114 -11.95 -11.57 -4.77
CA ASP A 114 -12.06 -11.25 -6.21
C ASP A 114 -10.91 -10.33 -6.63
N CYS A 115 -10.63 -9.28 -5.85
CA CYS A 115 -9.48 -8.40 -6.07
C CYS A 115 -8.14 -9.18 -6.05
N MET A 116 -7.99 -10.11 -5.11
CA MET A 116 -6.82 -10.99 -5.01
C MET A 116 -6.66 -11.83 -6.28
N SER A 117 -7.75 -12.42 -6.77
CA SER A 117 -7.76 -13.23 -8.00
C SER A 117 -7.35 -12.42 -9.24
N VAL A 118 -7.85 -11.19 -9.35
CA VAL A 118 -7.49 -10.24 -10.42
C VAL A 118 -5.99 -9.92 -10.38
N VAL A 119 -5.45 -9.58 -9.21
CA VAL A 119 -4.01 -9.27 -9.05
C VAL A 119 -3.15 -10.48 -9.37
N GLN A 120 -3.51 -11.67 -8.88
CA GLN A 120 -2.77 -12.92 -9.15
C GLN A 120 -2.79 -13.26 -10.65
N THR A 121 -3.92 -13.03 -11.31
CA THR A 121 -4.05 -13.20 -12.77
C THR A 121 -3.14 -12.22 -13.50
N ALA A 122 -3.16 -10.92 -13.14
CA ALA A 122 -2.29 -9.91 -13.75
C ALA A 122 -0.80 -10.22 -13.60
N LYS A 123 -0.38 -10.77 -12.45
CA LYS A 123 1.01 -11.21 -12.25
C LYS A 123 1.49 -12.23 -13.27
N THR A 124 0.60 -13.09 -13.78
CA THR A 124 0.97 -14.08 -14.82
C THR A 124 1.30 -13.46 -16.18
N PHE A 125 0.86 -12.22 -16.42
CA PHE A 125 1.11 -11.51 -17.69
C PHE A 125 2.34 -10.59 -17.63
N VAL A 126 2.81 -10.26 -16.42
CA VAL A 126 3.93 -9.35 -16.18
C VAL A 126 5.23 -10.12 -15.83
N ALA A 127 5.12 -11.42 -15.50
CA ALA A 127 6.23 -12.31 -15.13
C ALA A 127 7.00 -12.88 -16.33
#